data_AF-A0A8W8KP54-F1
#
_entry.id   AF-A0A8W8KP54-F1
#
_cell.length_a   1.000
_cell.length_b   1.000
_cell.length_c   1.000
_cell.angle_alpha   90.00
_cell.angle_beta   90.00
_cell.angle_gamma   90.00
#
_symmetry.space_group_name_H-M   'P 1'
#
loop_
_entity.id
_entity.type
_entity.pdbx_description
1 polymer ?
#
loop_
_entity_poly.entity_id
_entity_poly.type
_entity_poly.pdbx_seq_one_letter_code
_entity_poly.pdbx_strand_id
1 'polypeptide(L)' 'KFQHQGFGMLLMEEAERIAREEHGSSKIAVISGVGTRNYYRKIGYELDGPYMSKSLV' A
#
# COMPACT_ATOMS: atom_id res chain seq x y z
N LYS A 1 -21.74 6.42 0.51
CA LYS A 1 -20.72 6.18 -0.54
C LYS A 1 -19.39 6.68 0.01
N PHE A 2 -18.46 5.80 0.40
CA PHE A 2 -17.27 6.17 1.20
C PHE A 2 -15.94 6.17 0.40
N GLN A 3 -15.99 5.78 -0.87
CA GLN A 3 -14.85 5.83 -1.77
C GLN A 3 -14.57 7.27 -2.24
N HIS A 4 -13.33 7.54 -2.63
CA HIS A 4 -12.86 8.88 -3.07
C HIS A 4 -12.95 9.97 -2.00
N GLN A 5 -12.96 9.57 -0.72
CA GLN A 5 -12.94 10.48 0.44
C GLN A 5 -11.56 10.50 1.13
N GLY A 6 -10.53 9.90 0.52
CA GLY A 6 -9.17 9.85 1.09
C GLY A 6 -8.92 8.76 2.13
N PHE A 7 -9.97 8.15 2.71
CA PHE A 7 -9.82 7.11 3.75
C PHE A 7 -8.87 5.96 3.37
N GLY A 8 -8.92 5.48 2.13
CA GLY A 8 -8.01 4.42 1.68
C GLY A 8 -6.54 4.85 1.75
N MET A 9 -6.23 6.11 1.40
CA MET A 9 -4.87 6.62 1.44
C MET A 9 -4.39 6.78 2.89
N LEU A 10 -5.23 7.33 3.77
CA LEU A 10 -4.93 7.46 5.21
C LEU A 10 -4.65 6.10 5.88
N LEU A 11 -5.44 5.07 5.53
CA LEU A 11 -5.21 3.72 6.05
C LEU A 11 -3.91 3.12 5.53
N MET A 12 -3.55 3.37 4.27
CA MET A 12 -2.27 2.91 3.72
C MET A 12 -1.08 3.62 4.35
N GLU A 13 -1.16 4.93 4.57
CA GLU A 13 -0.12 5.71 5.27
C GLU A 13 0.13 5.18 6.69
N GLU A 14 -0.94 4.91 7.43
CA GLU A 14 -0.82 4.37 8.79
C GLU A 14 -0.28 2.94 8.78
N ALA A 15 -0.68 2.10 7.81
CA ALA A 15 -0.12 0.76 7.66
C ALA A 15 1.39 0.79 7.32
N GLU A 16 1.83 1.72 6.46
CA GLU A 16 3.25 1.94 6.17
C GLU A 16 4.03 2.39 7.40
N ARG A 17 3.46 3.33 8.18
CA ARG A 17 4.03 3.79 9.45
C ARG A 17 4.23 2.64 10.44
N ILE A 18 3.17 1.88 10.72
CA ILE A 18 3.20 0.74 11.64
C ILE A 18 4.22 -0.31 11.17
N ALA A 19 4.20 -0.66 9.88
CA ALA A 19 5.12 -1.66 9.33
C ALA A 19 6.59 -1.25 9.50
N ARG A 20 6.91 0.04 9.27
CA ARG A 20 8.28 0.55 9.41
C ARG A 20 8.69 0.72 10.87
N GLU A 21 7.88 1.41 11.67
CA GLU A 21 8.27 1.88 13.00
C GLU A 21 8.09 0.84 14.09
N GLU A 22 7.02 0.04 14.01
CA GLU A 22 6.67 -0.92 15.06
C GLU A 22 7.14 -2.34 14.73
N HIS A 23 7.11 -2.70 13.44
CA HIS A 23 7.56 -4.02 12.98
C HIS A 23 8.98 -4.03 12.40
N GLY A 24 9.63 -2.88 12.23
CA GLY A 24 10.97 -2.79 11.65
C GLY A 24 11.07 -3.33 10.22
N SER A 25 9.97 -3.33 9.48
CA SER A 25 9.91 -3.89 8.12
C SER A 25 10.50 -2.93 7.09
N SER A 26 11.22 -3.48 6.10
CA SER A 26 11.82 -2.71 4.99
C SER A 26 10.94 -2.66 3.74
N LYS A 27 9.86 -3.43 3.70
CA LYS A 27 8.92 -3.52 2.57
C LYS A 27 7.52 -3.86 3.07
N ILE A 28 6.51 -3.32 2.40
CA ILE A 28 5.11 -3.72 2.53
C ILE A 28 4.61 -4.33 1.22
N ALA A 29 3.78 -5.37 1.31
CA ALA A 29 3.20 -6.06 0.15
C ALA A 29 1.68 -6.20 0.32
N VAL A 30 0.93 -5.79 -0.70
CA VAL A 30 -0.53 -5.80 -0.73
C VAL A 30 -1.02 -6.89 -1.67
N ILE A 31 -1.88 -7.77 -1.16
CA ILE A 31 -2.65 -8.71 -1.99
C ILE A 31 -3.68 -7.89 -2.76
N SER A 32 -3.47 -7.71 -4.07
CA SER A 32 -4.30 -6.82 -4.90
C SER A 32 -4.96 -7.57 -6.05
N GLY A 33 -6.23 -7.26 -6.30
CA GLY A 33 -6.91 -7.67 -7.52
C GLY A 33 -6.32 -6.97 -8.75
N VAL A 34 -6.29 -7.64 -9.90
CA VAL A 34 -5.69 -7.08 -11.14
C VAL A 34 -6.26 -5.70 -11.49
N GLY A 35 -7.58 -5.51 -11.34
CA GLY A 35 -8.26 -4.24 -11.62
C GLY A 35 -7.98 -3.11 -10.63
N THR A 36 -7.42 -3.38 -9.45
CA THR A 36 -7.15 -2.37 -8.42
C THR A 36 -5.68 -1.92 -8.41
N ARG A 37 -4.79 -2.58 -9.14
CA ARG A 37 -3.35 -2.27 -9.18
C ARG A 37 -3.05 -0.80 -9.51
N ASN A 38 -3.85 -0.18 -10.39
CA ASN A 38 -3.69 1.23 -10.74
C ASN A 38 -3.93 2.20 -9.57
N TYR A 39 -4.71 1.80 -8.55
CA TYR A 39 -4.83 2.59 -7.33
C TYR A 39 -3.50 2.61 -6.56
N TYR A 40 -2.92 1.43 -6.32
CA TYR A 40 -1.65 1.31 -5.60
C TYR A 40 -0.47 1.97 -6.34
N ARG A 41 -0.44 1.89 -7.67
CA ARG A 41 0.56 2.61 -8.48
C ARG A 41 0.57 4.12 -8.24
N LYS A 42 -0.61 4.72 -8.05
CA LYS A 42 -0.72 6.17 -7.78
C LYS A 42 -0.12 6.57 -6.44
N ILE A 43 0.02 5.63 -5.50
CA ILE A 43 0.59 5.86 -4.17
C ILE A 43 1.98 5.23 -3.99
N GLY A 44 2.68 4.96 -5.11
CA GLY A 44 4.08 4.56 -5.11
C GLY A 44 4.35 3.06 -4.95
N TYR A 45 3.35 2.21 -5.14
CA TYR A 45 3.55 0.76 -5.16
C TYR A 45 3.82 0.25 -6.58
N GLU A 46 4.60 -0.81 -6.67
CA GLU A 46 4.97 -1.46 -7.92
C GLU A 46 4.52 -2.92 -7.93
N LEU A 47 4.39 -3.50 -9.13
CA LEU A 47 4.00 -4.90 -9.28
C LEU A 47 5.18 -5.79 -8.87
N ASP A 48 4.97 -6.65 -7.87
CA ASP A 48 5.96 -7.59 -7.33
C ASP A 48 5.32 -8.98 -7.24
N GLY A 49 5.49 -9.77 -8.31
CA GLY A 49 4.83 -11.07 -8.46
C GLY A 49 3.29 -10.95 -8.38
N PRO A 50 2.62 -11.68 -7.47
CA PRO A 50 1.18 -11.58 -7.30
C PRO A 50 0.75 -10.36 -6.45
N TYR A 51 1.70 -9.60 -5.88
CA TYR A 51 1.44 -8.49 -4.96
C TYR A 51 1.70 -7.12 -5.61
N MET A 52 1.24 -6.07 -4.94
CA MET A 52 1.77 -4.72 -5.13
C MET A 52 2.65 -4.40 -3.93
N SER A 53 3.91 -4.00 -4.14
CA SER A 53 4.85 -3.76 -3.06
C SER A 53 5.43 -2.35 -3.08
N LYS A 54 5.87 -1.88 -1.91
CA LYS A 54 6.55 -0.60 -1.74
C LYS A 54 7.66 -0.76 -0.70
N SER A 55 8.82 -0.18 -0.99
CA SER A 55 9.94 -0.12 -0.04
C SER A 55 9.65 0.93 1.02
N LEU A 56 9.97 0.63 2.28
CA LEU A 56 9.71 1.48 3.45
C LEU A 56 10.96 2.18 3.98
N VAL A 57 12.12 1.94 3.35
CA VAL A 57 13.39 2.62 3.66
C VAL A 57 13.44 4.03 3.10
#